data_AF-A0A8X6Q2Z8-F1
#
_entry.id   AF-A0A8X6Q2Z8-F1
#
_cell.length_a   1.000
_cell.length_b   1.000
_cell.length_c   1.000
_cell.angle_alpha   90.00
_cell.angle_beta   90.00
_cell.angle_gamma   90.00
#
_symmetry.space_group_name_H-M   'P 1'
#
loop_
_entity.id
_entity.type
_entity.pdbx_description
1 polymer ?
#
loop_
_entity_poly.entity_id
_entity_poly.type
_entity_poly.pdbx_seq_one_letter_code
_entity_poly.pdbx_strand_id
1 'polypeptide(L)'
;MGVPFRSFDHIDLRCTVCRTVVASHYNIECNDKEYLVQDALNVEFATFHQEDVNICMSLSCLRLVGYAMDMKVLSDFSCRIIGDQC
;
A
#
# COMPACT_ATOMS: atom_id res chain seq x y z
N MET A 1 -19.03 15.79 -6.73
CA MET A 1 -19.43 15.45 -5.34
C MET A 1 -18.55 14.29 -4.94
N GLY A 2 -17.65 14.47 -3.97
CA GLY A 2 -16.62 13.47 -3.62
C GLY A 2 -17.23 12.30 -2.85
N VAL A 3 -16.86 11.08 -3.21
CA VAL A 3 -17.19 9.87 -2.45
C VAL A 3 -16.53 9.99 -1.07
N PRO A 4 -17.26 9.76 0.03
CA PRO A 4 -16.68 9.88 1.37
C PRO A 4 -15.62 8.80 1.59
N PHE A 5 -14.40 9.21 1.93
CA PHE A 5 -13.35 8.31 2.37
C PHE A 5 -13.77 7.60 3.64
N ARG A 6 -13.55 6.27 3.71
CA ARG A 6 -13.66 5.52 4.96
C ARG A 6 -12.31 5.54 5.64
N SER A 7 -12.25 6.19 6.79
CA SER A 7 -11.11 6.15 7.71
C SER A 7 -11.31 5.01 8.71
N PHE A 8 -10.32 4.13 8.81
CA PHE A 8 -10.31 3.08 9.82
C PHE A 8 -9.43 3.48 11.00
N ASP A 9 -9.94 3.33 12.22
CA ASP A 9 -9.17 3.54 13.44
C ASP A 9 -8.00 2.56 13.52
N HIS A 10 -8.17 1.32 13.07
CA HIS A 10 -7.08 0.34 12.94
C HIS A 10 -7.44 -0.74 11.91
N ILE A 11 -6.53 -1.03 10.97
CA ILE A 11 -6.68 -2.15 10.04
C ILE A 11 -5.33 -2.81 9.74
N ASP A 12 -5.30 -4.14 9.81
CA ASP A 12 -4.16 -4.96 9.38
C ASP A 12 -4.38 -5.40 7.94
N LEU A 13 -3.63 -4.82 7.01
CA LEU A 13 -3.59 -5.32 5.63
C LEU A 13 -2.55 -6.43 5.54
N ARG A 14 -2.95 -7.56 4.96
CA ARG A 14 -2.10 -8.73 4.79
C ARG A 14 -2.00 -9.09 3.32
N CYS A 15 -0.80 -9.47 2.88
CA CYS A 15 -0.63 -10.02 1.55
C CYS A 15 -1.51 -11.27 1.39
N THR A 16 -2.28 -11.35 0.31
CA THR A 16 -3.20 -12.47 0.05
C THR A 16 -2.47 -13.80 -0.13
N VAL A 17 -1.24 -13.76 -0.62
CA VAL A 17 -0.43 -14.96 -0.93
C VAL A 17 0.30 -15.48 0.31
N CYS A 18 1.12 -14.65 0.95
CA CYS A 18 1.96 -15.09 2.08
C CYS A 18 1.36 -14.79 3.46
N ARG A 19 0.22 -14.07 3.53
CA ARG A 19 -0.45 -13.64 4.76
C ARG A 19 0.38 -12.74 5.69
N THR A 20 1.57 -12.31 5.26
CA THR A 20 2.40 -11.32 5.96
C THR A 20 1.67 -9.99 6.05
N VAL A 21 1.75 -9.34 7.22
CA VAL A 21 1.24 -7.99 7.43
C VAL A 21 2.06 -7.00 6.60
N VAL A 22 1.39 -6.30 5.69
CA VAL A 22 1.99 -5.31 4.78
C VAL A 22 1.65 -3.87 5.16
N ALA A 23 0.64 -3.68 6.00
CA ALA A 23 0.36 -2.42 6.68
C ALA A 23 -0.39 -2.71 7.98
N SER A 24 -0.08 -1.95 9.03
CA SER A 24 -0.75 -2.01 10.33
C SER A 24 -0.71 -0.60 10.90
N HIS A 25 -1.69 0.23 10.53
CA HIS A 25 -1.68 1.64 10.91
C HIS A 25 -3.07 2.19 11.25
N TYR A 26 -3.05 3.28 12.01
CA TYR A 26 -4.17 4.17 12.28
C TYR A 26 -4.32 5.17 11.12
N ASN A 27 -5.54 5.63 10.82
CA ASN A 27 -5.84 6.62 9.77
C ASN A 27 -5.51 6.15 8.34
N ILE A 28 -5.78 4.88 8.04
CA ILE A 28 -5.73 4.40 6.65
C ILE A 28 -6.98 4.89 5.92
N GLU A 29 -6.78 5.60 4.81
CA GLU A 29 -7.85 6.04 3.92
C GLU A 29 -8.08 5.00 2.84
N CYS A 30 -9.35 4.62 2.64
CA CYS A 30 -9.74 3.70 1.58
C CYS A 30 -10.65 4.38 0.57
N ASN A 31 -10.37 4.16 -0.71
CA ASN A 31 -11.16 4.63 -1.84
C ASN A 31 -11.38 3.48 -2.84
N ASP A 32 -12.62 2.99 -2.95
CA ASP A 32 -13.05 1.80 -3.70
C ASP A 32 -12.30 0.50 -3.34
N LYS A 33 -11.07 0.34 -3.85
CA LYS A 33 -10.20 -0.84 -3.65
C LYS A 33 -8.77 -0.46 -3.26
N GLU A 34 -8.51 0.83 -3.12
CA GLU A 34 -7.19 1.38 -2.87
C GLU A 34 -7.09 1.87 -1.44
N TYR A 35 -6.13 1.32 -0.70
CA TYR A 35 -5.75 1.76 0.64
C TYR A 35 -4.52 2.64 0.54
N LEU A 36 -4.65 3.90 0.96
CA LEU A 36 -3.55 4.85 1.06
C LEU A 36 -2.87 4.64 2.42
N VAL A 37 -1.67 4.04 2.40
CA VAL A 37 -0.88 3.74 3.59
C VAL A 37 0.40 4.56 3.55
N GLN A 38 0.70 5.30 4.61
CA GLN A 38 1.93 6.11 4.72
C GLN A 38 3.13 5.33 5.28
N ASP A 39 2.88 4.28 6.05
CA ASP A 39 3.91 3.43 6.67
C ASP A 39 3.66 1.95 6.35
N ALA A 40 4.02 1.54 5.12
CA ALA A 40 3.93 0.13 4.74
C ALA A 40 5.03 -0.70 5.44
N LEU A 41 4.66 -1.89 5.92
CA LEU A 41 5.54 -2.80 6.66
C LEU A 41 5.89 -4.02 5.82
N ASN A 42 7.06 -4.61 6.01
CA ASN A 42 7.46 -5.84 5.31
C ASN A 42 7.30 -5.77 3.76
N VAL A 43 7.50 -4.59 3.17
CA VAL A 43 7.44 -4.36 1.73
C VAL A 43 8.77 -3.87 1.19
N GLU A 44 9.05 -4.21 -0.06
CA GLU A 44 10.19 -3.77 -0.86
C GLU A 44 9.70 -2.95 -2.05
N PHE A 45 10.48 -1.93 -2.42
CA PHE A 45 10.19 -1.10 -3.58
C PHE A 45 11.00 -1.57 -4.78
N ALA A 46 10.33 -1.75 -5.90
CA ALA A 46 10.97 -2.00 -7.18
C ALA A 46 10.52 -0.96 -8.21
N THR A 47 11.45 -0.47 -9.02
CA THR A 47 11.16 0.46 -10.10
C THR A 47 11.10 -0.30 -11.42
N PHE A 48 9.99 -0.18 -12.14
CA PHE A 48 9.87 -0.75 -13.48
C PHE A 48 10.34 0.29 -14.51
N HIS A 49 11.57 0.12 -15.01
CA HIS A 49 12.28 1.09 -15.87
C HIS A 49 11.58 1.43 -17.20
N GLN A 50 10.55 0.69 -17.61
CA GLN A 50 9.86 0.96 -18.88
C GLN A 50 8.75 2.01 -18.76
N GLU A 51 8.24 2.30 -17.55
CA GLU A 51 7.07 3.17 -17.36
C GLU A 51 7.21 4.13 -16.17
N ASP A 52 8.39 4.22 -15.53
CA ASP A 52 8.62 4.99 -14.29
C ASP A 52 7.60 4.66 -13.17
N VAL A 53 7.06 3.45 -13.20
CA VAL A 53 6.12 2.96 -12.18
C VAL A 53 6.92 2.32 -11.05
N ASN A 54 6.75 2.87 -9.85
CA ASN A 54 7.28 2.29 -8.63
C ASN A 54 6.21 1.35 -8.02
N ILE A 55 6.60 0.11 -7.74
CA ILE A 55 5.72 -0.92 -7.17
C ILE A 55 6.15 -1.26 -5.74
N CYS A 56 5.18 -1.67 -4.92
CA CYS A 56 5.43 -2.27 -3.62
C CYS A 56 5.24 -3.78 -3.71
N MET A 57 6.21 -4.53 -3.24
CA MET A 57 6.16 -6.00 -3.17
C MET A 57 6.29 -6.47 -1.73
N SER A 58 5.68 -7.59 -1.37
CA SER A 58 5.92 -8.19 -0.05
C SER A 58 7.34 -8.77 0.04
N LEU A 59 8.09 -8.42 1.09
CA LEU A 59 9.42 -8.98 1.35
C LEU A 59 9.40 -10.50 1.56
N SER A 60 8.29 -11.06 2.03
CA SER A 60 8.20 -12.50 2.32
C SER A 60 8.01 -13.38 1.09
N CYS A 61 7.38 -12.86 0.03
CA CYS A 61 7.04 -13.67 -1.16
C CYS A 61 7.33 -12.99 -2.49
N LEU A 62 7.87 -11.77 -2.47
CA LEU A 62 8.19 -10.96 -3.64
C LEU A 62 7.01 -10.80 -4.61
N ARG A 63 5.78 -10.83 -4.08
CA ARG A 63 4.56 -10.59 -4.83
C ARG A 63 4.15 -9.14 -4.73
N LEU A 64 3.64 -8.61 -5.84
CA LEU A 64 3.03 -7.28 -5.92
C LEU A 64 1.89 -7.16 -4.90
N VAL A 65 1.95 -6.10 -4.08
CA VAL A 65 0.90 -5.76 -3.10
C VAL A 65 0.29 -4.38 -3.37
N GLY A 66 0.98 -3.53 -4.11
CA GLY A 66 0.52 -2.18 -4.40
C GLY A 66 1.48 -1.38 -5.26
N TYR A 67 1.20 -0.09 -5.38
CA TYR A 67 2.01 0.88 -6.10
C TYR A 67 2.56 1.93 -5.15
N ALA A 68 3.81 2.32 -5.32
CA ALA A 68 4.39 3.40 -4.54
C ALA A 68 3.96 4.75 -5.11
N MET A 69 3.62 5.70 -4.24
CA MET A 69 3.24 7.06 -4.65
C MET A 69 4.45 8.00 -4.60
N ASP A 70 4.36 9.10 -5.37
CA ASP A 70 5.37 10.14 -5.65
C ASP A 70 6.48 10.25 -4.57
N MET A 71 7.66 9.67 -4.85
CA MET A 71 8.85 9.66 -3.97
C MET A 71 9.56 11.03 -3.90
N LYS A 72 8.83 12.14 -3.79
CA LYS A 72 9.44 13.48 -3.70
C LYS A 72 10.05 13.78 -2.33
N VAL A 73 9.77 12.96 -1.33
CA VAL A 73 10.36 13.06 0.01
C VAL A 73 10.86 11.68 0.40
N LEU A 74 12.18 11.51 0.48
CA LEU A 74 12.90 10.27 0.80
C LEU A 74 12.60 9.69 2.21
N SER A 75 11.53 10.13 2.87
CA SER A 75 11.23 9.79 4.26
C SER A 75 9.81 9.30 4.52
N ASP A 76 8.91 9.31 3.52
CA ASP A 76 7.53 8.83 3.70
C ASP A 76 7.30 7.57 2.83
N PHE A 77 7.28 6.39 3.46
CA PHE A 77 7.09 5.09 2.79
C PHE A 77 5.63 4.85 2.38
N SER A 78 5.10 5.74 1.54
CA SER A 78 3.71 5.68 1.11
C SER A 78 3.50 4.62 0.04
N CYS A 79 2.70 3.60 0.37
CA CYS A 79 2.26 2.59 -0.57
C CYS A 79 0.75 2.63 -0.72
N ARG A 80 0.29 2.64 -1.96
CA ARG A 80 -1.10 2.42 -2.33
C ARG A 80 -1.33 0.92 -2.46
N ILE A 81 -1.87 0.31 -1.42
CA ILE A 81 -2.13 -1.14 -1.38
C ILE A 81 -3.50 -1.40 -2.02
N ILE A 82 -3.57 -2.41 -2.90
CA ILE A 82 -4.84 -2.82 -3.51
C ILE A 82 -5.42 -3.96 -2.69
N GLY A 83 -6.63 -3.75 -2.17
CA GLY A 83 -7.39 -4.76 -1.43
C GLY A 83 -8.66 -5.17 -2.16
N ASP A 84 -9.25 -6.30 -1.76
CA ASP A 84 -10.49 -6.79 -2.35
C ASP A 84 -11.73 -5.94 -1.96
N GLN A 85 -11.67 -5.24 -0.82
CA GLN A 85 -12.78 -4.44 -0.27
C GLN A 85 -12.25 -3.25 0.51
N CYS A 86 -13.04 -2.16 0.58
CA CYS A 86 -13.16 -1.18 1.67
C CYS A 86 -14.53 -1.38 2.37
#